data_AF-A0A822J1Q0-F1
#
_entry.id   AF-A0A822J1Q0-F1
#
_cell.length_a   1.000
_cell.length_b   1.000
_cell.length_c   1.000
_cell.angle_alpha   90.00
_cell.angle_beta   90.00
_cell.angle_gamma   90.00
#
_symmetry.space_group_name_H-M   'P 1'
#
loop_
_entity.id
_entity.type
_entity.pdbx_description
1 polymer ?
#
loop_
_entity_poly.entity_id
_entity_poly.type
_entity_poly.pdbx_seq_one_letter_code
_entity_poly.pdbx_strand_id
1 'polypeptide(L)' 'MELNEISNKIIGAAIQVHRTLGPGLMESTYEACLKYELEKRGLKIQSQVGLPVIYDGIKRRIN' A
#
# COMPACT_ATOMS: atom_id res chain seq x y z
N MET A 1 7.72 -14.79 -11.30
CA MET A 1 8.54 -13.71 -10.73
C MET A 1 9.17 -14.28 -9.49
N GLU A 2 10.49 -14.16 -9.38
CA GLU A 2 11.22 -14.59 -8.20
C GLU A 2 10.95 -13.62 -7.04
N LEU A 3 11.00 -14.10 -5.79
CA LEU A 3 10.70 -13.28 -4.60
C LEU A 3 11.56 -12.02 -4.54
N ASN A 4 12.84 -12.11 -4.91
CA ASN A 4 13.76 -10.98 -4.93
C ASN A 4 13.33 -9.90 -5.94
N GLU A 5 12.77 -10.29 -7.09
CA GLU A 5 12.29 -9.34 -8.10
C GLU A 5 11.05 -8.59 -7.60
N ILE A 6 10.15 -9.28 -6.91
CA ILE A 6 8.95 -8.68 -6.31
C ILE A 6 9.36 -7.66 -5.25
N SER A 7 10.23 -8.04 -4.33
CA SER A 7 10.75 -7.15 -3.29
C SER A 7 11.44 -5.92 -3.87
N ASN A 8 12.28 -6.08 -4.90
CA ASN A 8 12.93 -4.96 -5.58
C ASN A 8 11.92 -3.98 -6.19
N LYS A 9 10.85 -4.48 -6.82
CA LYS A 9 9.79 -3.62 -7.36
C LYS A 9 9.04 -2.86 -6.27
N ILE A 10 8.74 -3.52 -5.15
CA ILE A 10 8.02 -2.90 -4.02
C ILE A 10 8.86 -1.79 -3.38
N ILE A 11 10.12 -2.10 -3.05
CA ILE A 11 11.04 -1.14 -2.43
C ILE A 11 11.28 0.05 -3.38
N GLY A 12 11.50 -0.22 -4.67
CA GLY A 12 11.67 0.84 -5.67
C GLY A 12 10.44 1.75 -5.80
N ALA A 13 9.23 1.20 -5.72
CA ALA A 13 8.00 2.00 -5.71
C ALA A 13 7.91 2.89 -4.45
N ALA A 14 8.18 2.35 -3.26
CA ALA A 14 8.16 3.13 -2.02
C ALA A 14 9.19 4.27 -2.01
N ILE A 15 10.41 4.00 -2.49
CA ILE A 15 11.46 5.03 -2.63
C ILE A 15 11.02 6.12 -3.62
N GLN A 16 10.41 5.75 -4.76
CA GLN A 16 9.92 6.72 -5.74
C GLN A 16 8.86 7.64 -5.13
N VAL A 17 7.88 7.09 -4.41
CA VAL A 17 6.85 7.87 -3.72
C VAL A 17 7.47 8.82 -2.71
N HIS A 18 8.35 8.33 -1.83
CA HIS A 18 8.97 9.16 -0.80
C HIS A 18 9.83 10.28 -1.38
N ARG A 19 10.63 10.00 -2.42
CA ARG A 19 11.43 11.02 -3.12
C ARG A 19 10.58 12.08 -3.81
N THR A 20 9.40 11.71 -4.29
CA THR A 20 8.52 12.64 -5.03
C THR A 20 7.72 13.52 -4.07
N LEU A 21 7.16 12.93 -3.01
CA LEU A 21 6.24 13.63 -2.11
C LEU A 21 6.94 14.30 -0.92
N GLY A 22 8.09 13.77 -0.48
CA GLY A 22 8.69 14.13 0.80
C GLY A 22 7.84 13.66 2.00
N PRO A 23 8.25 13.98 3.23
CA PRO A 23 7.52 13.67 4.46
C PRO A 23 6.40 14.69 4.78
N GLY A 24 5.47 14.32 5.67
CA GLY A 24 4.51 15.26 6.27
C GLY A 24 3.09 15.21 5.71
N LEU A 25 2.79 14.27 4.82
CA LEU A 25 1.45 14.06 4.27
C LEU A 25 0.66 13.01 5.06
N MET A 26 -0.64 12.92 4.79
CA MET A 26 -1.49 11.88 5.37
C MET A 26 -1.11 10.50 4.84
N GLU A 27 -1.31 9.47 5.66
CA GLU A 27 -1.10 8.07 5.27
C GLU A 27 -1.84 7.71 3.98
N SER A 28 -3.09 8.12 3.85
CA SER A 28 -3.93 7.88 2.66
C SER A 28 -3.31 8.42 1.37
N THR A 29 -2.53 9.51 1.45
CA THR A 29 -1.80 10.05 0.29
C THR A 29 -0.66 9.12 -0.11
N TYR A 30 0.13 8.63 0.85
CA TYR A 30 1.19 7.66 0.56
C TYR A 30 0.63 6.33 0.06
N GLU A 31 -0.47 5.84 0.64
CA GLU A 31 -1.14 4.62 0.19
C GLU A 31 -1.57 4.73 -1.28
N ALA A 32 -2.29 5.80 -1.63
CA ALA A 32 -2.79 6.01 -2.99
C ALA A 32 -1.65 6.05 -4.02
N CYS A 33 -0.58 6.79 -3.72
CA CYS A 33 0.58 6.88 -4.61
C CYS A 33 1.36 5.56 -4.70
N LEU A 34 1.53 4.84 -3.60
CA LEU A 34 2.22 3.55 -3.59
C LEU A 34 1.42 2.51 -4.38
N LYS A 35 0.11 2.45 -4.19
CA LYS A 35 -0.78 1.57 -4.97
C LYS A 35 -0.61 1.83 -6.47
N TYR A 36 -0.68 3.10 -6.88
CA TYR A 36 -0.47 3.48 -8.29
C TYR A 36 0.90 3.03 -8.82
N GLU A 37 1.98 3.27 -8.07
CA GLU A 37 3.33 2.88 -8.49
C GLU A 37 3.50 1.35 -8.61
N LEU A 38 2.88 0.58 -7.72
CA LEU A 38 2.92 -0.88 -7.76
C LEU A 38 2.09 -1.44 -8.95
N GLU A 39 0.89 -0.90 -9.19
CA GLU A 39 0.05 -1.23 -10.35
C GLU A 39 0.77 -0.92 -11.67
N LYS A 40 1.42 0.25 -11.76
CA LYS A 40 2.24 0.65 -12.91
C LYS A 40 3.40 -0.30 -13.20
N ARG A 41 3.90 -1.02 -12.18
CA ARG A 41 4.96 -2.05 -12.30
C ARG A 41 4.41 -3.45 -12.64
N GLY A 42 3.11 -3.54 -12.93
CA GLY A 42 2.41 -4.76 -13.31
C GLY A 42 2.09 -5.68 -12.13
N LEU A 43 2.14 -5.18 -10.89
CA LEU A 43 1.78 -5.97 -9.72
C LEU A 43 0.27 -5.94 -9.50
N LYS A 44 -0.29 -7.08 -9.10
CA LYS A 44 -1.69 -7.18 -8.66
C LYS A 44 -1.75 -6.77 -7.19
N ILE A 45 -2.43 -5.68 -6.90
CA ILE A 45 -2.49 -5.08 -5.56
C ILE A 45 -3.94 -4.97 -5.09
N GLN A 46 -4.14 -5.20 -3.80
CA GLN A 46 -5.35 -4.83 -3.08
C GLN A 46 -4.93 -3.90 -1.94
N SER A 47 -5.67 -2.81 -1.76
CA SER A 47 -5.47 -1.83 -0.68
C SER A 47 -6.70 -1.84 0.22
N GLN A 48 -6.52 -1.46 1.48
CA GLN A 48 -7.61 -1.39 2.47
C GLN A 48 -8.49 -2.65 2.50
N VAL A 49 -7.85 -3.84 2.48
CA VAL A 49 -8.57 -5.11 2.56
C VAL A 49 -9.25 -5.18 3.92
N GLY A 50 -10.58 -5.10 3.92
CA GLY A 50 -11.37 -4.98 5.14
C GLY A 50 -11.09 -6.13 6.11
N LEU A 51 -10.46 -5.82 7.24
CA LEU A 51 -10.17 -6.80 8.28
C LEU A 51 -11.32 -6.85 9.28
N PRO A 52 -11.67 -8.06 9.77
CA PRO A 52 -12.69 -8.19 10.80
C PRO A 52 -12.16 -7.61 12.11
N VAL A 53 -12.88 -6.63 12.65
CA VAL A 53 -12.62 -6.09 13.99
C VAL A 53 -13.83 -6.39 14.85
N ILE A 54 -13.57 -6.87 16.06
CA ILE A 54 -14.61 -7.04 17.08
C ILE A 54 -14.44 -5.88 18.04
N TYR A 55 -15.43 -5.01 18.10
CA TYR A 55 -15.50 -3.92 19.06
C TYR A 55 -16.83 -4.03 19.81
N ASP A 56 -16.75 -4.17 21.13
CA ASP A 56 -17.92 -4.31 22.01
C ASP A 56 -18.90 -5.43 21.56
N GLY A 57 -18.35 -6.59 21.21
CA GLY A 57 -19.13 -7.72 20.70
C GLY A 57 -19.69 -7.54 19.28
N ILE A 58 -19.56 -6.36 18.68
CA ILE A 58 -20.02 -6.07 17.31
C ILE A 58 -18.88 -6.35 16.34
N LYS A 59 -19.12 -7.28 15.40
CA LYS A 59 -18.21 -7.53 14.28
C LYS A 59 -18.38 -6.43 13.22
N ARG A 60 -17.35 -5.62 13.03
CA ARG A 60 -17.26 -4.61 11.97
C ARG A 60 -16.15 -4.99 10.99
N ARG A 61 -16.28 -4.54 9.74
CA ARG A 61 -15.16 -4.50 8.79
C ARG A 61 -14.66 -3.06 8.77
N ILE A 62 -13.38 -2.87 9.04
CA ILE A 62 -12.73 -1.56 8.97
C ILE A 62 -11.76 -1.60 7.80
N ASN A 63 -11.75 -0.53 7.02
CA ASN A 63 -10.97 -0.32 5.81
C ASN A 63 -10.33 1.07 5.86
#